data_AF-A0A926XHT2-F1
#
_entry.id   AF-A0A926XHT2-F1
#
_cell.length_a   1.000
_cell.length_b   1.000
_cell.length_c   1.000
_cell.angle_alpha   90.00
_cell.angle_beta   90.00
_cell.angle_gamma   90.00
#
_symmetry.space_group_name_H-M   'P 1'
#
loop_
_entity.id
_entity.type
_entity.pdbx_description
1 polymer ?
#
loop_
_entity_poly.entity_id
_entity_poly.type
_entity_poly.pdbx_seq_one_letter_code
_entity_poly.pdbx_strand_id
1 'polypeptide(L)' 'MLVGILIFDVALVAWSLHLMQEAFDQQEFSLMLAGTLVALSAAAMLVVYFLMNSYMGYISHLAQHPCSFY' A
#
# COMPACT_ATOMS: atom_id res chain seq x y z
N MET A 1 -4.91 -0.20 13.19
CA MET A 1 -5.39 -0.88 11.95
C MET A 1 -4.45 -0.61 10.78
N LEU A 2 -4.20 0.66 10.42
CA LEU A 2 -3.25 1.07 9.37
C LEU A 2 -1.82 0.50 9.50
N VAL A 3 -1.24 0.56 10.71
CA VAL A 3 0.12 0.05 10.96
C VAL A 3 0.23 -1.45 10.63
N GLY A 4 -0.82 -2.24 10.88
CA GLY A 4 -0.83 -3.66 10.55
C GLY A 4 -0.84 -3.91 9.03
N ILE A 5 -1.58 -3.09 8.28
CA ILE A 5 -1.63 -3.15 6.81
C ILE A 5 -0.27 -2.80 6.23
N LEU A 6 0.38 -1.74 6.75
CA LEU A 6 1.73 -1.33 6.31
C LEU A 6 2.79 -2.42 6.58
N ILE A 7 2.74 -3.07 7.75
CA ILE A 7 3.67 -4.15 8.09
C ILE A 7 3.46 -5.34 7.14
N PHE A 8 2.21 -5.71 6.87
CA PHE A 8 1.88 -6.82 5.98
C PHE A 8 2.30 -6.55 4.53
N ASP A 9 2.11 -5.30 4.07
CA ASP A 9 2.49 -4.82 2.76
C ASP A 9 4.01 -4.89 2.55
N VAL A 10 4.79 -4.36 3.49
CA VAL A 10 6.27 -4.42 3.45
C VAL A 10 6.77 -5.86 3.55
N ALA A 11 6.14 -6.70 4.36
CA ALA A 11 6.49 -8.11 4.46
C ALA A 11 6.22 -8.86 3.15
N LEU A 12 5.10 -8.61 2.47
CA LEU A 12 4.78 -9.18 1.17
C LEU A 12 5.77 -8.70 0.08
N VAL A 13 6.16 -7.43 0.09
CA VAL A 13 7.17 -6.90 -0.84
C VAL A 13 8.54 -7.53 -0.59
N ALA A 14 8.97 -7.64 0.68
CA ALA A 14 10.22 -8.30 1.04
C ALA A 14 10.22 -9.79 0.66
N TRP A 15 9.10 -10.47 0.86
CA TRP A 15 8.91 -11.87 0.45
C TRP A 15 8.92 -12.03 -1.07
N SER A 16 8.35 -11.07 -1.80
CA SER A 16 8.37 -11.05 -3.27
C SER A 16 9.80 -10.87 -3.82
N LEU A 17 10.59 -9.98 -3.23
CA LEU A 17 12.00 -9.78 -3.58
C LEU A 17 12.84 -11.03 -3.27
N HIS A 18 12.56 -11.69 -2.14
CA HIS A 18 13.21 -12.93 -1.75
C HIS A 18 12.93 -14.05 -2.77
N LEU A 19 11.66 -14.22 -3.16
CA LEU A 19 11.25 -15.16 -4.21
C LEU A 19 11.85 -14.84 -5.58
N MET A 20 12.03 -13.55 -5.90
CA MET A 20 12.65 -13.08 -7.14
C MET A 20 14.14 -13.42 -7.20
N GLN A 21 14.82 -13.43 -6.06
CA GLN A 21 16.24 -13.81 -5.95
C GLN A 21 16.42 -15.32 -6.16
N GLU A 22 15.48 -16.13 -5.67
CA GLU A 22 15.43 -17.59 -5.87
C GLU A 22 15.03 -17.96 -7.32
N ALA A 23 14.16 -17.16 -7.95
CA ALA A 23 13.77 -17.33 -9.35
C ALA A 23 14.88 -16.94 -10.36
N PHE A 24 15.85 -16.11 -9.95
CA PHE A 24 17.00 -15.77 -10.78
C PHE A 24 17.96 -16.96 -10.95
N ASP A 25 18.05 -17.84 -9.95
CA ASP A 25 18.81 -19.10 -10.01
C ASP A 25 18.13 -20.14 -10.92
N GLN A 26 16.79 -20.13 -10.98
CA GLN A 26 15.99 -21.04 -11.81
C GLN A 26 15.51 -20.49 -13.17
N GLN A 27 15.81 -19.23 -13.52
CA GLN A 27 15.44 -18.61 -14.80
C GLN A 27 13.92 -18.61 -15.13
N GLU A 28 13.07 -18.55 -14.12
CA GLU A 28 11.60 -18.59 -14.25
C GLU A 28 11.02 -17.17 -14.38
N PHE A 29 10.77 -16.73 -15.61
CA PHE A 29 10.28 -15.37 -15.94
C PHE A 29 8.93 -15.00 -15.28
N SER A 30 8.11 -16.02 -14.97
CA SER A 30 6.78 -15.87 -14.37
C SER A 30 6.84 -15.36 -12.92
N LEU A 31 7.82 -15.83 -12.14
CA LEU A 31 7.98 -15.46 -10.73
C LEU A 31 8.50 -14.03 -10.57
N MET A 32 9.33 -13.59 -11.51
CA MET A 32 9.84 -12.21 -11.58
C MET A 32 8.73 -11.21 -11.92
N LEU A 33 7.81 -11.57 -12.83
CA LEU A 33 6.62 -10.77 -13.14
C LEU A 33 5.59 -10.79 -12.00
N ALA A 34 5.40 -11.93 -11.34
CA ALA A 34 4.48 -12.04 -10.20
C ALA A 34 4.89 -11.13 -9.04
N GLY A 35 6.19 -11.09 -8.70
CA GLY A 35 6.70 -10.21 -7.64
C GLY A 35 6.56 -8.72 -7.94
N THR A 36 6.77 -8.32 -9.20
CA THR A 36 6.62 -6.91 -9.61
C THR A 36 5.16 -6.46 -9.63
N LEU A 37 4.21 -7.31 -10.05
CA LEU A 37 2.77 -7.04 -9.97
C LEU A 37 2.29 -6.87 -8.53
N VAL A 38 2.76 -7.72 -7.62
CA VAL A 38 2.45 -7.63 -6.18
C VAL A 38 3.01 -6.34 -5.59
N ALA A 39 4.27 -5.99 -5.88
CA ALA A 39 4.87 -4.75 -5.41
C ALA A 39 4.17 -3.49 -5.96
N LEU A 40 3.73 -3.52 -7.24
CA LEU A 40 2.94 -2.44 -7.84
C LEU A 40 1.57 -2.28 -7.17
N SER A 41 0.90 -3.38 -6.86
CA SER A 41 -0.40 -3.38 -6.18
C SER A 41 -0.30 -2.85 -4.74
N ALA A 42 0.75 -3.29 -4.02
CA ALA A 42 1.11 -2.79 -2.69
C ALA A 42 1.33 -1.27 -2.67
N ALA A 43 2.17 -0.76 -3.59
CA ALA A 43 2.40 0.67 -3.74
C ALA A 43 1.10 1.45 -4.06
N ALA A 44 0.24 0.91 -4.92
CA ALA A 44 -1.05 1.53 -5.24
C ALA A 44 -1.99 1.60 -4.01
N MET A 45 -2.02 0.56 -3.17
CA MET A 45 -2.78 0.56 -1.91
C MET A 45 -2.32 1.67 -0.96
N LEU A 46 -1.01 1.91 -0.84
CA LEU A 46 -0.47 3.00 -0.04
C LEU A 46 -0.98 4.37 -0.52
N VAL A 47 -0.96 4.60 -1.83
CA VAL A 47 -1.43 5.86 -2.44
C VAL A 47 -2.92 6.10 -2.15
N VAL A 48 -3.77 5.09 -2.35
CA VAL A 48 -5.21 5.20 -2.08
C VAL A 48 -5.46 5.47 -0.60
N TYR A 49 -4.71 4.83 0.30
CA TYR A 49 -4.83 5.07 1.73
C TYR A 49 -4.41 6.49 2.14
N PHE A 50 -3.31 7.00 1.59
CA PHE A 50 -2.89 8.39 1.82
C PHE A 50 -3.93 9.39 1.30
N LEU A 51 -4.49 9.10 0.13
CA LEU A 51 -5.51 9.93 -0.48
C LEU A 51 -6.80 9.93 0.37
N MET A 52 -7.29 8.75 0.76
CA MET A 52 -8.45 8.59 1.64
C MET A 52 -8.22 9.28 2.99
N ASN A 53 -7.03 9.15 3.60
CA ASN A 53 -6.69 9.82 4.85
C ASN A 53 -6.75 11.35 4.73
N SER A 54 -6.26 11.88 3.60
CA SER A 54 -6.30 13.32 3.32
C SER A 54 -7.74 13.82 3.13
N TYR A 55 -8.57 13.06 2.41
CA TYR A 55 -9.99 13.37 2.25
C TYR A 55 -10.77 13.28 3.55
N MET A 56 -10.56 12.23 4.36
CA MET A 56 -11.21 12.11 5.67
C MET A 56 -10.80 13.24 6.59
N GLY A 57 -9.52 13.64 6.62
CA GLY A 57 -9.08 14.81 7.38
C GLY A 57 -9.78 16.09 6.95
N TYR A 58 -9.90 16.33 5.64
CA TYR A 58 -10.59 17.49 5.09
C TYR A 58 -12.09 17.52 5.43
N ILE A 59 -12.79 16.40 5.24
CA ILE A 59 -14.22 16.29 5.58
C ILE A 59 -14.45 16.41 7.08
N SER A 60 -13.58 15.83 7.92
CA SER A 60 -13.65 15.95 9.38
C SER A 60 -13.50 17.41 9.82
N HIS A 61 -12.54 18.13 9.22
CA HIS A 61 -12.30 19.52 9.53
C HIS A 61 -13.47 20.41 9.11
N LEU A 62 -14.06 20.15 7.93
CA LEU A 62 -15.30 20.78 7.50
C LEU A 62 -16.49 20.45 8.42
N ALA A 63 -16.59 19.20 8.90
CA ALA A 63 -17.63 18.75 9.82
C ALA A 63 -17.49 19.31 11.24
N GLN A 64 -16.30 19.78 11.64
CA GLN A 64 -16.07 20.50 12.91
C GLN A 64 -16.35 22.01 12.79
N HIS A 65 -16.34 22.57 11.58
CA HIS A 65 -16.64 23.98 11.30
C HIS A 65 -18.12 24.40 11.08
N PRO A 66 -19.19 23.60 11.29
CA PRO A 66 -20.56 24.12 11.22
C PRO A 66 -21.01 24.80 12.53
N CYS A 67 -20.34 24.55 13.66
CA CYS A 67 -20.78 25.01 15.00
C CYS A 67 -20.18 26.37 15.43
N SER A 68 -19.70 27.20 14.50
CA SER A 68 -19.30 28.59 14.78
C SER A 68 -19.96 29.58 13.82
N PHE A 69 -21.10 29.20 13.23
CA PHE A 69 -21.90 30.05 12.34
C PHE A 69 -23.40 30.05 12.71
N TYR A 70 -23.73 29.70 13.96
CA TYR A 70 -25.04 29.96 14.59
C TYR A 70 -24.84 30.64 15.93
#